data_AF-A0A926C333-F1
#
_entry.id   AF-A0A926C333-F1
#
_cell.length_a   1.000
_cell.length_b   1.000
_cell.length_c   1.000
_cell.angle_alpha   90.00
_cell.angle_beta   90.00
_cell.angle_gamma   90.00
#
_symmetry.space_group_name_H-M   'P 1'
#
loop_
_entity.id
_entity.type
_entity.pdbx_description
1 polymer ?
#
loop_
_entity_poly.entity_id
_entity_poly.type
_entity_poly.pdbx_seq_one_letter_code
_entity_poly.pdbx_strand_id
1 'polypeptide(L)'
;MEPIERIDLYLDKQLSAEQAAQLERDLDRDPSLRTLLTSVRLARDAVKTAALRDRVNALHHQFIQDLPPLETTDEGSVENPVPVMPLRPARSVGWLVGVAASVVLALLGYGLYQYTVLNATGFYAAKYVQYQLPVTRGTTTGPTPLDQLYAAADFPEVPRQFARLSVRTPKDYFLTALAHLHQSQFDPAIDRFTDLRQLNRQQNRDAYEQETDYYLALAYLGAGRVSDAYPLFEKINQTPRHLYHRTITDWDLWRLNILTYKE
;
A
#
# COMPACT_ATOMS: atom_id res chain seq x y z
N MET A 1 0.58 -34.26 26.57
CA MET A 1 -0.48 -33.57 25.81
C MET A 1 0.01 -33.48 24.39
N GLU A 2 -0.73 -34.04 23.44
CA GLU A 2 -0.32 -34.03 22.04
C GLU A 2 -0.25 -32.58 21.54
N PRO A 3 0.73 -32.24 20.66
CA PRO A 3 0.92 -30.87 20.19
C PRO A 3 -0.31 -30.32 19.46
N ILE A 4 -1.08 -31.18 18.78
CA ILE A 4 -2.34 -30.83 18.12
C ILE A 4 -3.42 -30.43 19.13
N GLU A 5 -3.62 -31.22 20.18
CA GLU A 5 -4.65 -30.96 21.20
C GLU A 5 -4.38 -29.64 21.93
N ARG A 6 -3.11 -29.34 22.20
CA ARG A 6 -2.70 -28.07 22.81
C ARG A 6 -2.97 -26.87 21.90
N ILE A 7 -2.78 -27.03 20.59
CA ILE A 7 -3.09 -26.01 19.59
C ILE A 7 -4.61 -25.80 19.48
N ASP A 8 -5.41 -26.87 19.53
CA ASP A 8 -6.87 -26.76 19.48
C ASP A 8 -7.42 -25.99 20.70
N LEU A 9 -6.98 -26.33 21.91
CA LEU A 9 -7.37 -25.58 23.12
C LEU A 9 -6.90 -24.12 23.08
N TYR A 10 -5.75 -23.83 22.46
CA TYR A 10 -5.29 -22.46 22.25
C TYR A 10 -6.22 -21.68 21.31
N LEU A 11 -6.57 -22.27 20.16
CA LEU A 11 -7.47 -21.66 19.19
C LEU A 11 -8.89 -21.45 19.75
N ASP A 12 -9.32 -22.32 20.65
CA ASP A 12 -10.61 -22.22 21.34
C ASP A 12 -10.56 -21.32 22.60
N LYS A 13 -9.41 -20.72 22.90
CA LYS A 13 -9.16 -19.86 24.08
C LYS A 13 -9.44 -20.53 25.42
N GLN A 14 -9.21 -21.84 25.49
CA GLN A 14 -9.43 -22.66 26.69
C GLN A 14 -8.14 -22.91 27.49
N LEU A 15 -6.98 -22.48 26.98
CA LEU A 15 -5.73 -22.52 27.75
C LEU A 15 -5.69 -21.45 28.82
N SER A 16 -5.13 -21.80 29.98
CA SER A 16 -4.77 -20.82 31.01
C SER A 16 -3.73 -19.83 30.48
N ALA A 17 -3.69 -18.61 31.04
CA ALA A 17 -2.79 -17.56 30.59
C ALA A 17 -1.30 -17.98 30.61
N GLU A 18 -0.90 -18.78 31.60
CA GLU A 18 0.47 -19.29 31.71
C GLU A 18 0.81 -20.32 30.62
N GLN A 19 -0.14 -21.19 30.28
CA GLN A 19 0.03 -22.21 29.24
C GLN A 19 0.00 -21.60 27.82
N ALA A 20 -0.82 -20.58 27.60
CA ALA A 20 -0.82 -19.81 26.36
C ALA A 20 0.53 -19.10 26.14
N ALA A 21 1.04 -18.43 27.16
CA ALA A 21 2.35 -17.76 27.10
C ALA A 21 3.52 -18.74 26.93
N GLN A 22 3.39 -19.98 27.40
CA GLN A 22 4.38 -21.04 27.14
C GLN A 22 4.29 -21.53 25.69
N LEU A 23 3.09 -21.75 25.16
CA LEU A 23 2.88 -22.17 23.77
C LEU A 23 3.37 -21.10 22.77
N GLU A 24 3.16 -19.82 23.05
CA GLU A 24 3.67 -18.72 22.22
C GLU A 24 5.20 -18.69 22.19
N ARG A 25 5.86 -18.91 23.33
CA ARG A 25 7.32 -19.06 23.41
C ARG A 25 7.82 -20.30 22.66
N ASP A 26 7.07 -21.40 22.71
CA ASP A 26 7.40 -22.62 21.97
C ASP A 26 7.22 -22.41 20.45
N LEU A 27 6.18 -21.69 20.03
CA LEU A 27 5.95 -21.30 18.63
C LEU A 27 7.08 -20.43 18.10
N ASP A 28 7.64 -19.52 18.90
CA ASP A 28 8.78 -18.70 18.50
C ASP A 28 10.06 -19.51 18.30
N ARG A 29 10.22 -20.62 19.02
CA ARG A 29 11.44 -21.43 18.99
C ARG A 29 11.39 -22.58 17.99
N ASP A 30 10.21 -23.13 17.73
CA ASP A 30 10.04 -24.32 16.88
C ASP A 30 9.26 -23.98 15.60
N PRO A 31 9.93 -23.94 14.43
CA PRO A 31 9.27 -23.67 13.14
C PRO A 31 8.27 -24.76 12.75
N SER A 32 8.47 -26.02 13.18
CA SER A 32 7.55 -27.11 12.85
C SER A 32 6.19 -26.94 13.55
N LEU A 33 6.21 -26.40 14.76
CA LEU A 33 5.01 -26.09 15.55
C LEU A 33 4.19 -24.95 14.91
N ARG A 34 4.86 -23.97 14.28
CA ARG A 34 4.18 -22.92 13.51
C ARG A 34 3.48 -23.48 12.27
N THR A 35 4.15 -24.38 11.55
CA THR A 35 3.56 -25.06 10.39
C THR A 35 2.33 -25.88 10.79
N LEU A 36 2.40 -26.57 11.93
CA LEU A 36 1.27 -27.32 12.48
C LEU A 36 0.10 -26.40 12.84
N LEU A 37 0.34 -25.29 13.54
CA LEU A 37 -0.68 -24.29 13.88
C LEU A 37 -1.37 -23.73 12.62
N THR A 38 -0.60 -23.38 11.59
CA THR A 38 -1.13 -22.88 10.32
C THR A 38 -1.99 -23.94 9.63
N SER A 39 -1.55 -25.20 9.61
CA SER A 39 -2.27 -26.31 9.00
C SER A 39 -3.62 -26.57 9.70
N VAL A 40 -3.64 -26.53 11.03
CA VAL A 40 -4.87 -26.70 11.82
C VAL A 40 -5.84 -25.54 11.60
N ARG A 41 -5.35 -24.29 11.56
CA ARG A 41 -6.20 -23.12 11.23
C ARG A 41 -6.83 -23.26 9.85
N LEU A 42 -6.04 -23.61 8.85
CA LEU A 42 -6.51 -23.80 7.48
C LEU A 42 -7.58 -24.91 7.39
N ALA A 43 -7.35 -26.04 8.05
CA ALA A 43 -8.31 -27.14 8.09
C ALA A 43 -9.64 -26.73 8.75
N ARG A 44 -9.59 -26.01 9.87
CA ARG A 44 -10.80 -25.50 10.55
C ARG A 44 -11.58 -24.52 9.69
N ASP A 45 -10.89 -23.63 8.99
CA ASP A 45 -11.55 -22.65 8.12
C ASP A 45 -12.18 -23.30 6.89
N ALA A 46 -11.54 -24.34 6.33
CA ALA A 46 -12.11 -25.16 5.26
C ALA A 46 -13.38 -25.90 5.70
N VAL A 47 -13.39 -26.49 6.91
CA VAL A 47 -14.57 -27.16 7.46
C VAL A 47 -15.70 -26.15 7.72
N LYS A 48 -15.39 -24.98 8.27
CA LYS A 48 -16.39 -23.91 8.50
C LYS A 48 -17.02 -23.43 7.19
N THR A 49 -16.21 -23.22 6.15
CA THR A 49 -16.72 -22.78 4.85
C THR A 49 -17.56 -23.86 4.16
N ALA A 50 -17.16 -25.13 4.26
CA ALA A 50 -17.98 -26.25 3.78
C ALA A 50 -19.34 -26.33 4.50
N ALA A 51 -19.35 -26.29 5.84
CA ALA A 51 -20.57 -26.31 6.62
C ALA A 51 -21.49 -25.10 6.35
N LEU A 52 -20.91 -23.91 6.14
CA LEU A 52 -21.67 -22.72 5.76
C LEU A 52 -22.33 -22.90 4.39
N ARG A 53 -21.58 -23.45 3.41
CA ARG A 53 -22.10 -23.74 2.07
C ARG A 53 -23.27 -24.73 2.13
N ASP A 54 -23.16 -25.78 2.92
CA ASP A 54 -24.24 -26.76 3.09
C ASP A 54 -25.49 -26.12 3.72
N ARG A 55 -25.30 -25.24 4.72
CA ARG A 55 -26.41 -24.50 5.33
C ARG A 55 -27.10 -23.56 4.34
N VAL A 56 -26.34 -22.89 3.48
CA VAL A 56 -26.89 -22.03 2.42
C VAL A 56 -27.66 -22.84 1.39
N ASN A 57 -27.12 -23.99 0.97
CA ASN A 57 -27.81 -24.88 0.03
C ASN A 57 -29.11 -25.44 0.62
N ALA A 58 -29.09 -25.86 1.90
CA ALA A 58 -30.28 -26.34 2.59
C ALA A 58 -31.36 -25.25 2.70
N LEU A 59 -30.96 -24.02 3.06
CA LEU A 59 -31.86 -22.86 3.10
C LEU A 59 -32.43 -22.54 1.71
N HIS A 60 -31.60 -22.66 0.67
CA HIS A 60 -32.04 -22.46 -0.71
C HIS A 60 -33.06 -23.51 -1.15
N HIS A 61 -32.86 -24.78 -0.77
CA HIS A 61 -33.83 -25.84 -1.04
C HIS A 61 -35.14 -25.65 -0.28
N GLN A 62 -35.09 -25.24 1.00
CA GLN A 62 -36.29 -24.88 1.77
C GLN A 62 -37.04 -23.73 1.10
N PHE A 63 -36.32 -22.68 0.70
CA PHE A 63 -36.93 -21.54 0.01
C PHE A 63 -37.60 -21.95 -1.31
N ILE A 64 -37.00 -22.88 -2.09
CA ILE A 64 -37.61 -23.39 -3.32
C ILE A 64 -38.85 -24.25 -3.03
N GLN A 65 -38.87 -25.00 -1.93
CA GLN A 65 -40.01 -25.84 -1.54
C GLN A 65 -41.16 -25.03 -0.94
N ASP A 66 -40.86 -23.92 -0.28
CA ASP A 66 -41.85 -22.99 0.30
C ASP A 66 -42.45 -22.03 -0.74
N LEU A 67 -41.94 -22.03 -1.98
CA LEU A 67 -42.61 -21.37 -3.08
C LEU A 67 -43.92 -22.11 -3.37
N PRO A 68 -45.09 -21.45 -3.31
CA PRO A 68 -46.36 -22.10 -3.59
C PRO A 68 -46.29 -22.73 -4.98
N PRO A 69 -46.73 -24.00 -5.14
CA PRO A 69 -46.75 -24.64 -6.44
C PRO A 69 -47.60 -23.76 -7.37
N LEU A 70 -47.02 -23.39 -8.51
CA LEU A 70 -47.76 -22.76 -9.59
C LEU A 70 -48.80 -23.78 -10.03
N GLU A 71 -50.05 -23.59 -9.58
CA GLU A 71 -51.20 -24.36 -10.03
C GLU A 71 -51.29 -24.23 -11.55
N THR A 72 -50.85 -25.27 -12.25
CA THR A 72 -51.20 -25.50 -13.65
C THR A 72 -52.66 -25.92 -13.67
N THR A 73 -53.56 -24.95 -13.87
CA THR A 73 -54.96 -25.22 -14.15
C THR A 73 -55.13 -25.48 -15.64
N ASP A 74 -55.28 -26.75 -16.00
CA ASP A 74 -55.95 -27.26 -17.21
C ASP A 74 -56.72 -28.49 -16.69
N GLU A 75 -58.02 -28.71 -16.89
CA GLU A 75 -59.04 -28.11 -17.74
C GLU A 75 -60.40 -28.19 -17.02
N GLY A 76 -61.32 -27.27 -17.37
CA GLY A 76 -62.76 -27.55 -17.37
C GLY A 76 -63.54 -27.19 -16.11
N SER A 77 -64.11 -25.98 -16.03
CA SER A 77 -65.57 -25.73 -16.19
C SER A 77 -66.02 -24.36 -15.65
N VAL A 78 -66.62 -23.58 -16.57
CA VAL A 78 -67.73 -22.61 -16.39
C VAL A 78 -67.47 -21.23 -15.73
N GLU A 79 -67.84 -20.20 -16.51
CA GLU A 79 -68.21 -18.81 -16.19
C GLU A 79 -67.36 -18.03 -15.18
N ASN A 80 -66.38 -17.29 -15.70
CA ASN A 80 -66.23 -15.83 -15.54
C ASN A 80 -64.95 -15.42 -16.30
N PRO A 81 -64.95 -14.39 -17.15
CA PRO A 81 -63.74 -13.98 -17.85
C PRO A 81 -62.79 -13.32 -16.85
N VAL A 82 -61.87 -14.12 -16.30
CA VAL A 82 -60.79 -13.63 -15.44
C VAL A 82 -59.82 -12.85 -16.32
N PRO A 83 -59.46 -11.60 -15.95
CA PRO A 83 -58.58 -10.78 -16.78
C PRO A 83 -57.20 -11.44 -16.87
N VAL A 84 -56.83 -11.89 -18.06
CA VAL A 84 -55.49 -12.37 -18.38
C VAL A 84 -54.50 -11.21 -18.31
N MET A 85 -53.76 -11.13 -17.20
CA MET A 85 -52.62 -10.22 -17.07
C MET A 85 -51.46 -10.78 -17.91
N PRO A 86 -50.97 -10.07 -18.94
CA PRO A 86 -49.78 -10.51 -19.67
C PRO A 86 -48.58 -10.47 -18.72
N LEU A 87 -47.80 -11.56 -18.71
CA LEU A 87 -46.51 -11.65 -18.04
C LEU A 87 -45.60 -10.54 -18.61
N ARG A 88 -45.54 -9.41 -17.89
CA ARG A 88 -44.57 -8.35 -18.17
C ARG A 88 -43.20 -8.93 -17.87
N PRO A 89 -42.24 -8.98 -18.82
CA PRO A 89 -40.89 -9.39 -18.51
C PRO A 89 -40.38 -8.53 -17.37
N ALA A 90 -39.80 -9.16 -16.34
CA ALA A 90 -39.30 -8.48 -15.15
C ALA A 90 -38.31 -7.38 -15.55
N ARG A 91 -38.85 -6.16 -15.65
CA ARG A 91 -38.21 -4.96 -16.24
C ARG A 91 -36.98 -4.50 -15.45
N SER A 92 -36.71 -5.10 -14.31
CA SER A 92 -35.67 -4.70 -13.36
C SER A 92 -34.31 -5.38 -13.58
N VAL A 93 -34.24 -6.57 -14.22
CA VAL A 93 -32.94 -7.25 -14.45
C VAL A 93 -32.13 -6.57 -15.55
N GLY A 94 -32.78 -6.12 -16.63
CA GLY A 94 -32.12 -5.37 -17.70
C GLY A 94 -31.54 -4.02 -17.24
N TRP A 95 -32.20 -3.37 -16.28
CA TRP A 95 -31.72 -2.11 -15.72
C TRP A 95 -30.47 -2.32 -14.84
N LEU A 96 -30.46 -3.34 -13.98
CA LEU A 96 -29.29 -3.66 -13.14
C LEU A 96 -28.08 -4.12 -13.96
N VAL A 97 -28.29 -4.89 -15.04
CA VAL A 97 -27.21 -5.27 -15.97
C VAL A 97 -26.66 -4.04 -16.71
N GLY A 98 -27.53 -3.10 -17.11
CA GLY A 98 -27.11 -1.83 -17.71
C GLY A 98 -26.30 -0.94 -16.75
N VAL A 99 -26.66 -0.93 -15.46
CA VAL A 99 -25.91 -0.21 -14.42
C VAL A 99 -24.55 -0.88 -14.18
N ALA A 100 -24.49 -2.21 -14.08
CA ALA A 100 -23.21 -2.91 -13.89
C ALA A 100 -22.27 -2.72 -15.08
N ALA A 101 -22.78 -2.85 -16.31
CA ALA A 101 -21.98 -2.66 -17.53
C ALA A 101 -21.47 -1.21 -17.68
N SER A 102 -22.28 -0.21 -17.31
CA SER A 102 -21.87 1.20 -17.36
C SER A 102 -20.81 1.53 -16.30
N VAL A 103 -20.90 0.95 -15.09
CA VAL A 103 -19.84 1.08 -14.07
C VAL A 103 -18.54 0.45 -14.54
N VAL A 104 -18.59 -0.75 -15.14
CA VAL A 104 -17.40 -1.40 -15.70
C VAL A 104 -16.78 -0.57 -16.82
N LEU A 105 -17.59 -0.04 -17.74
CA LEU A 105 -17.12 0.86 -18.80
C LEU A 105 -16.52 2.14 -18.25
N ALA A 106 -17.10 2.73 -17.21
CA ALA A 106 -16.58 3.91 -16.53
C ALA A 106 -15.23 3.61 -15.84
N LEU A 107 -15.11 2.46 -15.17
CA LEU A 107 -13.86 2.04 -14.53
C LEU A 107 -12.77 1.75 -15.56
N LEU A 108 -13.10 1.07 -16.67
CA LEU A 108 -12.18 0.85 -17.78
C LEU A 108 -11.73 2.17 -18.41
N GLY A 109 -12.68 3.06 -18.74
CA GLY A 109 -12.40 4.38 -19.30
C GLY A 109 -11.52 5.22 -18.36
N TYR A 110 -11.82 5.20 -17.07
CA TYR A 110 -11.01 5.88 -16.05
C TYR A 110 -9.61 5.26 -15.93
N GLY A 111 -9.49 3.93 -15.96
CA GLY A 111 -8.22 3.22 -15.95
C GLY A 111 -7.34 3.56 -17.15
N LEU A 112 -7.91 3.56 -18.36
CA LEU A 112 -7.23 3.98 -19.59
C LEU A 112 -6.80 5.45 -19.54
N TYR A 113 -7.66 6.34 -19.04
CA TYR A 113 -7.31 7.75 -18.85
C TYR A 113 -6.16 7.93 -17.85
N GLN A 114 -6.22 7.25 -16.70
CA GLN A 114 -5.13 7.29 -15.72
C GLN A 114 -3.84 6.74 -16.31
N TYR A 115 -3.89 5.67 -17.10
CA TYR A 115 -2.72 5.08 -17.73
C TYR A 115 -2.00 6.02 -18.72
N THR A 116 -2.74 6.86 -19.44
CA THR A 116 -2.15 7.86 -20.35
C THR A 116 -1.62 9.09 -19.62
N VAL A 117 -2.24 9.46 -18.50
CA VAL A 117 -1.84 10.63 -17.70
C VAL A 117 -0.72 10.31 -16.69
N LEU A 118 -0.63 9.08 -16.19
CA LEU A 118 0.44 8.66 -15.29
C LEU A 118 1.77 8.58 -16.03
N ASN A 119 2.72 9.40 -15.57
CA ASN A 119 4.14 9.31 -15.87
C ASN A 119 4.95 9.69 -14.63
N ALA A 120 6.19 9.21 -14.54
CA ALA A 120 7.07 9.43 -13.40
C ALA A 120 7.30 10.94 -13.13
N THR A 121 7.45 11.74 -14.18
CA THR A 121 7.66 13.20 -14.10
C THR A 121 6.48 13.93 -13.44
N GLY A 122 5.25 13.56 -13.79
CA GLY A 122 4.03 14.15 -13.23
C GLY A 122 3.84 13.75 -11.76
N PHE A 123 4.17 12.51 -11.41
CA PHE A 123 4.16 12.07 -10.01
C PHE A 123 5.23 12.81 -9.20
N TYR A 124 6.45 12.93 -9.72
CA TYR A 124 7.52 13.71 -9.12
C TYR A 124 7.06 15.16 -8.86
N ALA A 125 6.54 15.84 -9.88
CA ALA A 125 6.09 17.23 -9.76
C ALA A 125 4.98 17.40 -8.70
N ALA A 126 4.08 16.42 -8.58
CA ALA A 126 3.00 16.45 -7.59
C ALA A 126 3.48 16.21 -6.15
N LYS A 127 4.59 15.49 -5.97
CA LYS A 127 5.10 15.10 -4.64
C LYS A 127 6.33 15.90 -4.20
N TYR A 128 6.99 16.60 -5.11
CA TYR A 128 8.14 17.39 -4.75
C TYR A 128 7.75 18.54 -3.81
N VAL A 129 8.33 18.56 -2.62
CA VAL A 129 8.20 19.64 -1.64
C VAL A 129 9.58 20.20 -1.39
N GLN A 130 9.76 21.52 -1.52
CA GLN A 130 11.04 22.15 -1.27
C GLN A 130 11.43 22.02 0.20
N TYR A 131 12.61 21.46 0.47
CA TYR A 131 13.16 21.42 1.82
C TYR A 131 13.54 22.82 2.29
N GLN A 132 13.07 23.19 3.48
CA GLN A 132 13.41 24.44 4.16
C GLN A 132 14.36 24.13 5.32
N LEU A 133 15.48 24.85 5.39
CA LEU A 133 16.42 24.68 6.50
C LEU A 133 15.77 25.08 7.83
N PRO A 134 15.82 24.22 8.86
CA PRO A 134 15.38 24.59 10.20
C PRO A 134 16.20 25.76 10.74
N VAL A 135 15.54 26.87 11.05
CA VAL A 135 16.18 28.03 11.70
C VAL A 135 16.27 27.74 13.20
N THR A 136 17.41 27.21 13.63
CA THR A 136 17.67 26.98 15.06
C THR A 136 18.18 28.28 15.71
N ARG A 137 17.40 28.84 16.64
CA ARG A 137 17.83 29.97 17.46
C ARG A 137 18.68 29.42 18.61
N GLY A 138 20.01 29.59 18.55
CA GLY A 138 20.90 29.34 19.70
C GLY A 138 21.96 28.24 19.57
N THR A 139 22.25 27.72 18.39
CA THR A 139 23.41 26.83 18.19
C THR A 139 24.71 27.63 18.10
N THR A 140 25.76 27.16 18.77
CA THR A 140 27.11 27.77 18.80
C THR A 140 27.86 27.64 17.48
N THR A 141 27.35 26.85 16.54
CA THR A 141 27.91 26.68 15.20
C THR A 141 27.08 27.52 14.24
N GLY A 142 27.64 28.64 13.77
CA GLY A 142 27.01 29.51 12.80
C GLY A 142 26.73 28.82 11.45
N PRO A 143 25.93 29.45 10.57
CA PRO A 143 25.60 28.89 9.26
C PRO A 143 26.86 28.61 8.45
N THR A 144 26.97 27.39 7.91
CA THR A 144 28.09 27.00 7.04
C THR A 144 28.01 27.74 5.70
N PRO A 145 29.09 27.80 4.91
CA PRO A 145 29.02 28.35 3.55
C PRO A 145 27.95 27.68 2.68
N LEU A 146 27.74 26.36 2.83
CA LEU A 146 26.69 25.64 2.09
C LEU A 146 25.30 26.02 2.57
N ASP A 147 25.10 26.26 3.87
CA ASP A 147 23.82 26.71 4.41
C ASP A 147 23.40 28.06 3.79
N GLN A 148 24.37 28.97 3.67
CA GLN A 148 24.14 30.30 3.09
C GLN A 148 23.79 30.22 1.60
N LEU A 149 24.55 29.43 0.82
CA LEU A 149 24.29 29.23 -0.61
C LEU A 149 22.92 28.59 -0.84
N TYR A 150 22.58 27.55 -0.08
CA TYR A 150 21.28 26.89 -0.20
C TYR A 150 20.14 27.83 0.22
N ALA A 151 20.29 28.56 1.33
CA ALA A 151 19.27 29.52 1.79
C ALA A 151 19.07 30.69 0.79
N ALA A 152 20.13 31.08 0.08
CA ALA A 152 20.07 32.06 -1.01
C ALA A 152 19.53 31.50 -2.34
N ALA A 153 19.17 30.21 -2.38
CA ALA A 153 18.76 29.48 -3.58
C ALA A 153 19.82 29.46 -4.71
N ASP A 154 21.10 29.63 -4.36
CA ASP A 154 22.22 29.51 -5.30
C ASP A 154 22.64 28.04 -5.44
N PHE A 155 21.71 27.22 -5.94
CA PHE A 155 21.89 25.78 -6.08
C PHE A 155 23.09 25.37 -6.95
N PRO A 156 23.43 26.07 -8.05
CA PRO A 156 24.61 25.73 -8.86
C PRO A 156 25.95 25.86 -8.11
N GLU A 157 26.06 26.76 -7.14
CA GLU A 157 27.28 26.95 -6.36
C GLU A 157 27.44 25.95 -5.20
N VAL A 158 26.35 25.39 -4.68
CA VAL A 158 26.40 24.38 -3.59
C VAL A 158 27.34 23.21 -3.92
N PRO A 159 27.22 22.48 -5.06
CA PRO A 159 28.12 21.38 -5.38
C PRO A 159 29.57 21.84 -5.64
N ARG A 160 29.76 23.07 -6.16
CA ARG A 160 31.10 23.64 -6.36
C ARG A 160 31.79 23.90 -5.02
N GLN A 161 31.05 24.43 -4.06
CA GLN A 161 31.55 24.66 -2.71
C GLN A 161 31.78 23.34 -1.96
N PHE A 162 30.88 22.37 -2.12
CA PHE A 162 31.02 21.02 -1.54
C PHE A 162 32.31 20.31 -1.98
N ALA A 163 32.70 20.45 -3.24
CA ALA A 163 33.93 19.87 -3.79
C ALA A 163 35.20 20.43 -3.11
N ARG A 164 35.15 21.67 -2.61
CA ARG A 164 36.26 22.37 -1.95
C ARG A 164 36.39 22.06 -0.46
N LEU A 165 35.39 21.43 0.15
CA LEU A 165 35.45 21.05 1.56
C LEU A 165 36.45 19.92 1.79
N SER A 166 37.36 20.12 2.75
CA SER A 166 38.31 19.09 3.19
C SER A 166 37.65 18.03 4.07
N VAL A 167 36.67 18.43 4.88
CA VAL A 167 35.86 17.55 5.72
C VAL A 167 34.39 17.81 5.39
N ARG A 168 33.66 16.75 5.05
CA ARG A 168 32.25 16.80 4.67
C ARG A 168 31.42 16.17 5.76
N THR A 169 30.40 16.89 6.21
CA THR A 169 29.44 16.43 7.20
C THR A 169 28.22 15.80 6.51
N PRO A 170 27.40 14.99 7.22
CA PRO A 170 26.14 14.48 6.67
C PRO A 170 25.23 15.57 6.10
N LYS A 171 25.20 16.75 6.74
CA LYS A 171 24.45 17.91 6.28
C LYS A 171 24.93 18.42 4.91
N ASP A 172 26.24 18.44 4.69
CA ASP A 172 26.82 18.91 3.43
C ASP A 172 26.43 18.00 2.26
N TYR A 173 26.44 16.68 2.47
CA TYR A 173 25.96 15.72 1.45
C TYR A 173 24.47 15.93 1.18
N PHE A 174 23.66 16.06 2.23
CA PHE A 174 22.22 16.24 2.13
C PHE A 174 21.85 17.52 1.34
N LEU A 175 22.45 18.66 1.69
CA LEU A 175 22.20 19.93 0.99
C LEU A 175 22.68 19.89 -0.46
N THR A 176 23.81 19.22 -0.74
CA THR A 176 24.32 19.08 -2.10
C THR A 176 23.40 18.21 -2.96
N ALA A 177 22.90 17.11 -2.39
CA ALA A 177 21.93 16.24 -3.06
C ALA A 177 20.63 17.01 -3.39
N LEU A 178 20.11 17.79 -2.43
CA LEU A 178 18.94 18.64 -2.66
C LEU A 178 19.20 19.72 -3.72
N ALA A 179 20.38 20.34 -3.74
CA ALA A 179 20.74 21.32 -4.75
C ALA A 179 20.78 20.72 -6.17
N HIS A 180 21.27 19.49 -6.32
CA HIS A 180 21.16 18.76 -7.59
C HIS A 180 19.70 18.47 -7.95
N LEU A 181 18.87 18.08 -6.98
CA LEU A 181 17.45 17.80 -7.18
C LEU A 181 16.69 19.05 -7.66
N HIS A 182 16.98 20.23 -7.10
CA HIS A 182 16.45 21.54 -7.57
C HIS A 182 16.82 21.85 -9.02
N GLN A 183 17.99 21.40 -9.45
CA GLN A 183 18.48 21.57 -10.82
C GLN A 183 18.00 20.46 -11.77
N SER A 184 17.10 19.58 -11.32
CA SER A 184 16.67 18.38 -12.06
C SER A 184 17.84 17.47 -12.48
N GLN A 185 18.95 17.54 -11.75
CA GLN A 185 20.11 16.68 -11.95
C GLN A 185 19.94 15.42 -11.09
N PHE A 186 19.10 14.51 -11.57
CA PHE A 186 18.64 13.38 -10.77
C PHE A 186 19.75 12.36 -10.45
N ASP A 187 20.57 11.96 -11.42
CA ASP A 187 21.67 11.01 -11.16
C ASP A 187 22.69 11.57 -10.16
N PRO A 188 23.19 12.82 -10.31
CA PRO A 188 24.04 13.42 -9.27
C PRO A 188 23.37 13.51 -7.89
N ALA A 189 22.06 13.76 -7.82
CA ALA A 189 21.33 13.78 -6.56
C ALA A 189 21.28 12.37 -5.93
N ILE A 190 21.00 11.34 -6.72
CA ILE A 190 20.99 9.92 -6.30
C ILE A 190 22.36 9.54 -5.72
N ASP A 191 23.45 9.89 -6.41
CA ASP A 191 24.81 9.61 -5.96
C ASP A 191 25.07 10.26 -4.58
N ARG A 192 24.74 11.54 -4.41
CA ARG A 192 24.99 12.27 -3.16
C ARG A 192 24.15 11.75 -1.99
N PHE A 193 22.89 11.37 -2.22
CA PHE A 193 22.07 10.73 -1.20
C PHE A 193 22.57 9.33 -0.85
N THR A 194 23.08 8.57 -1.82
CA THR A 194 23.66 7.24 -1.58
C THR A 194 24.94 7.34 -0.76
N ASP A 195 25.81 8.30 -1.08
CA ASP A 195 27.02 8.62 -0.31
C ASP A 195 26.67 9.00 1.14
N LEU A 196 25.61 9.80 1.34
CA LEU A 196 25.12 10.14 2.68
C LEU A 196 24.69 8.90 3.46
N ARG A 197 23.90 8.00 2.86
CA ARG A 197 23.49 6.74 3.51
C ARG A 197 24.70 5.88 3.86
N GLN A 198 25.70 5.82 2.98
CA GLN A 198 26.94 5.09 3.25
C GLN A 198 27.73 5.71 4.40
N LEU A 199 27.88 7.03 4.43
CA LEU A 199 28.54 7.76 5.52
C LEU A 199 27.85 7.51 6.86
N ASN A 200 26.53 7.56 6.89
CA ASN A 200 25.72 7.28 8.07
C ASN A 200 25.96 5.86 8.62
N ARG A 201 25.97 4.85 7.74
CA ARG A 201 26.30 3.46 8.12
C ARG A 201 27.71 3.34 8.70
N GLN A 202 28.69 3.99 8.07
CA GLN A 202 30.08 3.96 8.55
C GLN A 202 30.25 4.63 9.92
N GLN A 203 29.48 5.68 10.19
CA GLN A 203 29.52 6.42 11.44
C GLN A 203 28.56 5.90 12.52
N ASN A 204 27.74 4.90 12.19
CA ASN A 204 26.65 4.38 13.03
C ASN A 204 25.71 5.51 13.52
N ARG A 205 25.23 6.33 12.57
CA ARG A 205 24.34 7.48 12.80
C ARG A 205 23.21 7.48 11.79
N ASP A 206 22.07 8.06 12.18
CA ASP A 206 20.87 8.15 11.33
C ASP A 206 20.57 9.60 10.91
N ALA A 207 21.61 10.40 10.67
CA ALA A 207 21.46 11.81 10.35
C ALA A 207 20.72 12.00 9.01
N TYR A 208 19.60 12.73 9.02
CA TYR A 208 18.75 12.96 7.84
C TYR A 208 18.20 11.69 7.18
N GLU A 209 18.09 10.55 7.90
CA GLU A 209 17.69 9.29 7.28
C GLU A 209 16.31 9.38 6.61
N GLN A 210 15.32 9.92 7.31
CA GLN A 210 13.93 9.98 6.83
C GLN A 210 13.76 10.96 5.66
N GLU A 211 14.45 12.09 5.72
CA GLU A 211 14.51 13.03 4.61
C GLU A 211 15.23 12.43 3.40
N THR A 212 16.32 11.71 3.64
CA THR A 212 17.08 11.03 2.59
C THR A 212 16.22 9.97 1.90
N ASP A 213 15.47 9.15 2.64
CA ASP A 213 14.56 8.16 2.05
C ASP A 213 13.55 8.83 1.11
N TYR A 214 12.96 9.94 1.54
CA TYR A 214 11.96 10.66 0.75
C TYR A 214 12.54 11.32 -0.51
N TYR A 215 13.60 12.11 -0.36
CA TYR A 215 14.17 12.85 -1.50
C TYR A 215 14.97 11.96 -2.45
N LEU A 216 15.55 10.86 -1.97
CA LEU A 216 16.16 9.85 -2.83
C LEU A 216 15.09 9.14 -3.66
N ALA A 217 13.94 8.79 -3.08
CA ALA A 217 12.83 8.21 -3.82
C ALA A 217 12.34 9.17 -4.93
N LEU A 218 12.24 10.46 -4.62
CA LEU A 218 11.92 11.50 -5.61
C LEU A 218 13.00 11.62 -6.70
N ALA A 219 14.29 11.56 -6.33
CA ALA A 219 15.38 11.61 -7.30
C ALA A 219 15.32 10.40 -8.26
N TYR A 220 15.06 9.19 -7.75
CA TYR A 220 14.83 8.01 -8.58
C TYR A 220 13.64 8.19 -9.54
N LEU A 221 12.51 8.74 -9.08
CA LEU A 221 11.39 9.03 -9.97
C LEU A 221 11.73 10.06 -11.05
N GLY A 222 12.47 11.12 -10.69
CA GLY A 222 12.92 12.11 -11.64
C GLY A 222 13.82 11.51 -12.73
N ALA A 223 14.65 10.53 -12.36
CA ALA A 223 15.50 9.76 -13.28
C ALA A 223 14.75 8.69 -14.09
N GLY A 224 13.44 8.50 -13.89
CA GLY A 224 12.69 7.40 -14.52
C GLY A 224 13.08 6.01 -13.99
N ARG A 225 13.57 5.93 -12.76
CA ARG A 225 13.97 4.68 -12.08
C ARG A 225 12.89 4.26 -11.09
N VAL A 226 11.70 3.96 -11.58
CA VAL A 226 10.53 3.73 -10.72
C VAL A 226 10.71 2.50 -9.82
N SER A 227 11.37 1.46 -10.32
CA SER A 227 11.70 0.25 -9.56
C SER A 227 12.56 0.53 -8.32
N ASP A 228 13.48 1.48 -8.40
CA ASP A 228 14.34 1.89 -7.28
C ASP A 228 13.62 2.82 -6.30
N ALA A 229 12.68 3.64 -6.80
CA ALA A 229 11.88 4.56 -6.00
C ALA A 229 10.84 3.83 -5.14
N TYR A 230 10.17 2.81 -5.71
CA TYR A 230 9.09 2.08 -5.07
C TYR A 230 9.41 1.59 -3.65
N PRO A 231 10.50 0.84 -3.39
CA PRO A 231 10.78 0.31 -2.06
C PRO A 231 11.01 1.41 -1.02
N LEU A 232 11.50 2.58 -1.42
CA LEU A 232 11.65 3.72 -0.51
C LEU A 232 10.29 4.31 -0.15
N PHE A 233 9.41 4.52 -1.13
CA PHE A 233 8.05 4.99 -0.84
C PHE A 233 7.23 4.00 -0.02
N GLU A 234 7.40 2.70 -0.29
CA GLU A 234 6.81 1.64 0.50
C GLU A 234 7.30 1.68 1.95
N LYS A 235 8.62 1.81 2.19
CA LYS A 235 9.19 1.98 3.54
C LYS A 235 8.56 3.18 4.27
N ILE A 236 8.41 4.32 3.58
CA ILE A 236 7.84 5.55 4.12
C ILE A 236 6.37 5.36 4.52
N ASN A 237 5.58 4.72 3.66
CA ASN A 237 4.17 4.44 3.91
C ASN A 237 3.99 3.39 5.04
N GLN A 238 4.84 2.38 5.11
CA GLN A 238 4.76 1.33 6.15
C GLN A 238 5.31 1.75 7.52
N THR A 239 5.92 2.93 7.63
CA THR A 239 6.52 3.42 8.88
C THR A 239 5.70 4.60 9.44
N PRO A 240 4.75 4.38 10.38
CA PRO A 240 3.84 5.44 10.85
C PRO A 240 4.53 6.64 11.50
N ARG A 241 5.75 6.45 12.02
CA ARG A 241 6.56 7.50 12.66
C ARG A 241 7.46 8.25 11.66
N HIS A 242 7.44 7.89 10.38
CA HIS A 242 8.24 8.54 9.37
C HIS A 242 7.69 9.95 9.08
N LEU A 243 8.58 10.95 8.96
CA LEU A 243 8.23 12.35 8.75
C LEU A 243 7.30 12.55 7.55
N TYR A 244 7.55 11.76 6.49
CA TYR A 244 6.81 11.81 5.23
C TYR A 244 5.71 10.75 5.08
N HIS A 245 5.40 9.99 6.14
CA HIS A 245 4.38 8.93 6.09
C HIS A 245 3.04 9.43 5.54
N ARG A 246 2.58 10.60 5.99
CA ARG A 246 1.31 11.20 5.55
C ARG A 246 1.34 11.75 4.12
N THR A 247 2.51 11.92 3.54
CA THR A 247 2.68 12.43 2.17
C THR A 247 2.50 11.32 1.14
N ILE A 248 2.73 10.07 1.54
CA ILE A 248 2.73 8.88 0.68
C ILE A 248 1.59 7.94 1.09
N THR A 249 0.56 7.87 0.26
CA THR A 249 -0.64 7.08 0.50
C THR A 249 -0.58 5.72 -0.20
N ASP A 250 -1.44 4.77 0.19
CA ASP A 250 -1.56 3.47 -0.48
C ASP A 250 -1.95 3.63 -1.96
N TRP A 251 -2.74 4.67 -2.25
CA TRP A 251 -3.09 5.06 -3.62
C TRP A 251 -1.87 5.52 -4.43
N ASP A 252 -0.93 6.20 -3.79
CA ASP A 252 0.33 6.59 -4.42
C ASP A 252 1.19 5.36 -4.73
N LEU A 253 1.27 4.39 -3.82
CA LEU A 253 1.98 3.12 -4.06
C LEU A 253 1.35 2.32 -5.20
N TRP A 254 0.02 2.25 -5.25
CA TRP A 254 -0.69 1.59 -6.35
C TRP A 254 -0.37 2.24 -7.71
N ARG A 255 -0.35 3.58 -7.76
CA ARG A 255 0.05 4.34 -8.97
C ARG A 255 1.49 4.05 -9.39
N LEU A 256 2.42 4.03 -8.43
CA LEU A 256 3.82 3.70 -8.69
C LEU A 256 3.98 2.27 -9.20
N ASN A 257 3.24 1.31 -8.64
CA ASN A 257 3.26 -0.07 -9.09
C ASN A 257 2.82 -0.18 -10.57
N ILE A 258 1.77 0.54 -10.98
CA ILE A 258 1.36 0.60 -12.39
C ILE A 258 2.46 1.19 -13.28
N LEU A 259 3.16 2.23 -12.82
CA LEU A 259 4.28 2.81 -13.56
C LEU A 259 5.43 1.83 -13.74
N THR A 260 5.75 1.01 -12.74
CA THR A 260 6.78 -0.02 -12.84
C THR A 260 6.49 -1.04 -13.94
N TYR A 261 5.21 -1.33 -14.25
CA TYR A 261 4.85 -2.24 -15.36
C TYR A 261 4.85 -1.58 -16.74
N LYS A 262 4.94 -0.24 -16.80
CA LYS A 262 4.92 0.52 -18.05
C LYS A 262 6.33 0.73 -18.63
N GLU A 263 7.35 0.73 -17.77
CA GLU A 263 8.77 0.82 -18.12
C GLU A 263 9.34 -0.57 -18.45
#